data_AF-A0A952RB05-F1
#
_entry.id   AF-A0A952RB05-F1
#
_cell.length_a   1.000
_cell.length_b   1.000
_cell.length_c   1.000
_cell.angle_alpha   90.00
_cell.angle_beta   90.00
_cell.angle_gamma   90.00
#
_symmetry.space_group_name_H-M   'P 1'
#
loop_
_entity.id
_entity.type
_entity.pdbx_description
1 polymer ?
#
loop_
_entity_poly.entity_id
_entity_poly.type
_entity_poly.pdbx_seq_one_letter_code
_entity_poly.pdbx_strand_id
1 'polypeptide(L)'
;MSVLVFAASLGLNIIIPWWVVRLSERFAKETAERHGWSEASFRAAVVVFGPLSLPVHFARLGAGPRGLPRVVRVVLGLVLGAVMMLLAALLAGIVISLLGWLLGAVQP
;
A
#
# COMPACT_ATOMS: atom_id res chain seq x y z
N MET A 1 -5.47 7.62 26.33
CA MET A 1 -5.49 6.99 24.99
C MET A 1 -4.08 6.58 24.63
N SER A 2 -3.88 5.29 24.44
CA SER A 2 -2.67 4.56 24.79
C SER A 2 -1.63 4.57 23.68
N VAL A 3 -0.36 4.72 24.07
CA VAL A 3 0.85 4.55 23.22
C VAL A 3 0.75 3.28 22.35
N LEU A 4 0.05 2.25 22.82
CA LEU A 4 -0.27 1.03 22.07
C LEU A 4 -1.10 1.26 20.80
N VAL A 5 -2.12 2.13 20.83
CA VAL A 5 -2.94 2.46 19.65
C VAL A 5 -2.11 3.23 18.63
N PHE A 6 -1.25 4.15 19.12
CA PHE A 6 -0.34 4.88 18.26
C PHE A 6 0.72 3.96 17.61
N ALA A 7 1.32 3.06 18.38
CA ALA A 7 2.27 2.07 17.87
C ALA A 7 1.62 1.10 16.87
N ALA A 8 0.38 0.67 17.13
CA ALA A 8 -0.38 -0.16 16.20
C ALA A 8 -0.68 0.59 14.89
N SER A 9 -1.05 1.87 14.97
CA SER A 9 -1.29 2.72 13.79
C SER A 9 -0.02 2.93 12.95
N LEU A 10 1.14 3.13 13.59
CA LEU A 10 2.43 3.19 12.91
C LEU A 10 2.78 1.86 12.25
N GLY A 11 2.60 0.74 12.95
CA GLY A 11 2.84 -0.60 12.41
C GLY A 11 1.97 -0.90 11.19
N LEU A 12 0.67 -0.56 11.24
CA LEU A 12 -0.26 -0.75 10.14
C LEU A 12 0.10 0.09 8.91
N ASN A 13 0.58 1.33 9.11
CA ASN A 13 1.05 2.18 8.01
C ASN A 13 2.27 1.61 7.26
N ILE A 14 3.03 0.68 7.85
CA ILE A 14 4.18 0.04 7.23
C ILE A 14 3.81 -1.34 6.68
N ILE A 15 3.10 -2.15 7.49
CA ILE A 15 2.76 -3.53 7.14
C ILE A 15 1.79 -3.58 5.97
N ILE A 16 0.79 -2.68 5.91
CA ILE A 16 -0.23 -2.74 4.87
C ILE A 16 0.35 -2.42 3.49
N PRO A 17 1.11 -1.31 3.28
CA PRO A 17 1.74 -1.07 1.98
C PRO A 17 2.70 -2.18 1.56
N TRP A 18 3.44 -2.73 2.52
CA TRP A 18 4.33 -3.86 2.25
C TRP A 18 3.58 -5.10 1.77
N TRP A 19 2.46 -5.42 2.41
CA TRP A 19 1.65 -6.59 2.05
C TRP A 19 0.96 -6.42 0.69
N VAL A 20 0.43 -5.23 0.41
CA VAL A 20 -0.18 -4.89 -0.89
C VAL A 20 0.80 -5.09 -2.05
N VAL A 21 2.04 -4.61 -1.89
CA VAL A 21 3.07 -4.78 -2.93
C VAL A 21 3.45 -6.23 -3.10
N ARG A 22 3.69 -6.97 -2.01
CA ARG A 22 3.96 -8.40 -2.05
C ARG A 22 2.86 -9.19 -2.76
N LEU A 23 1.59 -8.81 -2.56
CA LEU A 23 0.48 -9.43 -3.27
C LEU A 23 0.54 -9.09 -4.75
N SER A 24 0.77 -7.82 -5.09
CA SER A 24 0.84 -7.36 -6.48
C SER A 24 1.98 -7.99 -7.28
N GLU A 25 3.17 -8.16 -6.67
CA GLU A 25 4.33 -8.77 -7.31
C GLU A 25 4.09 -10.25 -7.62
N ARG A 26 3.32 -10.95 -6.77
CA ARG A 26 2.92 -12.33 -7.05
C ARG A 26 2.02 -12.42 -8.28
N PHE A 27 1.13 -11.46 -8.49
CA PHE A 27 0.23 -11.42 -9.65
C PHE A 27 0.92 -10.86 -10.91
N ALA A 28 1.90 -9.97 -10.76
CA ALA A 28 2.57 -9.26 -11.86
C ALA A 28 3.98 -9.79 -12.16
N LYS A 29 4.27 -11.07 -11.83
CA LYS A 29 5.60 -11.71 -11.91
C LYS A 29 6.42 -11.33 -13.14
N GLU A 30 5.79 -11.28 -14.32
CA GLU A 30 6.49 -11.04 -15.58
C GLU A 30 6.87 -9.56 -15.85
N THR A 31 6.19 -8.62 -15.19
CA THR A 31 6.41 -7.17 -15.36
C THR A 31 7.24 -6.59 -14.22
N ALA A 32 7.10 -7.16 -13.02
CA ALA A 32 7.84 -6.77 -11.82
C ALA A 32 9.36 -6.99 -11.97
N GLU A 33 9.79 -8.06 -12.64
CA GLU A 33 11.22 -8.39 -12.79
C GLU A 33 12.02 -7.38 -13.62
N ARG A 34 11.38 -6.64 -14.54
CA ARG A 34 12.07 -5.69 -15.43
C ARG A 34 11.95 -4.23 -15.01
N HIS A 35 10.91 -3.86 -14.26
CA HIS A 35 10.61 -2.45 -13.94
C HIS A 35 10.22 -2.21 -12.47
N GLY A 36 10.22 -3.27 -11.65
CA GLY A 36 9.96 -3.18 -10.22
C GLY A 36 11.07 -2.43 -9.48
N TRP A 37 10.72 -1.85 -8.33
CA TRP A 37 11.72 -1.32 -7.41
C TRP A 37 12.55 -2.44 -6.82
N SER A 38 13.83 -2.16 -6.53
CA SER A 38 14.58 -3.04 -5.64
C SER A 38 13.88 -3.10 -4.28
N GLU A 39 13.90 -4.26 -3.62
CA GLU A 39 13.21 -4.42 -2.35
C GLU A 39 13.75 -3.46 -1.28
N ALA A 40 15.04 -3.10 -1.34
CA ALA A 40 15.64 -2.08 -0.48
C ALA A 40 15.06 -0.68 -0.74
N SER A 41 14.94 -0.26 -2.00
CA SER A 41 14.35 1.03 -2.37
C SER A 41 12.89 1.14 -1.94
N PHE A 42 12.14 0.04 -2.06
CA PHE A 42 10.75 -0.01 -1.65
C PHE A 42 10.58 0.09 -0.14
N ARG A 43 11.36 -0.66 0.64
CA ARG A 43 11.33 -0.54 2.11
C ARG A 43 11.64 0.87 2.58
N ALA A 44 12.67 1.50 1.99
CA ALA A 44 13.02 2.88 2.31
C ALA A 44 11.85 3.84 2.02
N ALA A 45 11.20 3.69 0.87
CA ALA A 45 10.07 4.52 0.50
C ALA A 45 8.80 4.26 1.35
N VAL A 46 8.54 3.02 1.77
CA VAL A 46 7.44 2.73 2.71
C VAL A 46 7.70 3.36 4.07
N VAL A 47 8.94 3.34 4.56
CA VAL A 47 9.26 3.97 5.84
C VAL A 47 9.17 5.50 5.77
N VAL A 48 9.65 6.10 4.67
CA VAL A 48 9.69 7.56 4.51
C VAL A 48 8.33 8.15 4.10
N PHE A 49 7.62 7.50 3.17
CA PHE A 49 6.39 8.03 2.56
C PHE A 49 5.14 7.23 2.95
N GLY A 50 5.28 6.09 3.63
CA GLY A 50 4.13 5.29 4.06
C GLY A 50 3.29 4.79 2.87
N PRO A 51 1.95 4.89 2.97
CA PRO A 51 1.02 4.49 1.91
C PRO A 51 1.19 5.26 0.60
N LEU A 52 1.75 6.48 0.64
CA LEU A 52 1.96 7.31 -0.55
C LEU A 52 3.01 6.71 -1.50
N SER A 53 3.77 5.71 -1.07
CA SER A 53 4.68 4.95 -1.93
C SER A 53 3.95 4.02 -2.92
N LEU A 54 2.71 3.63 -2.64
CA LEU A 54 1.95 2.68 -3.47
C LEU A 54 1.62 3.21 -4.88
N PRO A 55 1.06 4.43 -5.06
CA PRO A 55 0.79 4.98 -6.39
C PRO A 55 2.04 5.04 -7.27
N VAL A 56 3.18 5.44 -6.67
CA VAL A 56 4.46 5.54 -7.37
C VAL A 56 4.97 4.16 -7.79
N HIS A 57 4.84 3.16 -6.91
CA HIS A 57 5.21 1.78 -7.20
C HIS A 57 4.40 1.21 -8.38
N PHE A 58 3.07 1.33 -8.35
CA PHE A 58 2.20 0.81 -9.42
C PHE A 58 2.33 1.57 -10.74
N ALA A 59 2.57 2.88 -10.69
CA ALA A 59 2.89 3.68 -11.87
C ALA A 59 4.17 3.19 -12.56
N ARG A 60 5.19 2.80 -11.77
CA ARG A 60 6.45 2.28 -12.30
C ARG A 60 6.36 0.83 -12.81
N LEU A 61 5.56 -0.01 -12.14
CA LEU A 61 5.23 -1.35 -12.62
C LEU A 61 4.47 -1.33 -13.96
N GLY A 62 3.89 -0.20 -14.34
CA GLY A 62 3.24 -0.04 -15.64
C GLY A 62 2.07 -1.01 -15.82
N ALA A 63 1.19 -1.08 -14.81
CA ALA A 63 0.02 -1.94 -14.80
C ALA A 63 -0.81 -1.74 -16.09
N GLY A 64 -0.76 -2.71 -16.99
CA GLY A 64 -1.56 -2.72 -18.21
C GLY A 64 -0.96 -3.53 -19.36
N PRO A 65 -1.76 -3.86 -20.39
CA PRO A 65 -1.32 -4.67 -21.54
C PRO A 65 -0.11 -4.06 -22.25
N ARG A 66 0.79 -4.91 -22.79
CA ARG A 66 2.00 -4.48 -23.52
C ARG A 66 1.73 -3.63 -24.79
N GLY A 67 0.47 -3.52 -25.23
CA GLY A 67 0.04 -2.68 -26.35
C GLY A 67 -0.44 -1.26 -26.00
N LEU A 68 -0.53 -0.90 -24.70
CA LEU A 68 -1.05 0.42 -24.32
C LEU A 68 0.02 1.53 -24.36
N PRO A 69 -0.38 2.79 -24.69
CA PRO A 69 0.49 3.94 -24.57
C PRO A 69 1.05 4.05 -23.15
N ARG A 70 2.31 4.47 -23.03
CA ARG A 70 3.01 4.58 -21.73
C ARG A 70 2.24 5.45 -20.72
N VAL A 71 1.63 6.54 -21.22
CA VAL A 71 0.79 7.45 -20.41
C VAL A 71 -0.39 6.71 -19.79
N VAL A 72 -1.10 5.90 -20.57
CA VAL A 72 -2.29 5.17 -20.08
C VAL A 72 -1.89 4.13 -19.03
N ARG A 73 -0.77 3.41 -19.21
CA ARG A 73 -0.24 2.48 -18.19
C ARG A 73 0.15 3.18 -16.89
N VAL A 74 0.73 4.38 -16.97
CA VAL A 74 1.08 5.19 -15.79
C VAL A 74 -0.18 5.66 -15.06
N VAL A 75 -1.19 6.14 -15.80
CA VAL A 75 -2.48 6.55 -15.22
C VAL A 75 -3.18 5.36 -14.57
N LEU A 76 -3.22 4.20 -15.26
CA LEU A 76 -3.81 2.98 -14.70
C LEU A 76 -3.09 2.53 -13.42
N GLY A 77 -1.75 2.60 -13.41
CA GLY A 77 -0.93 2.31 -12.24
C GLY A 77 -1.18 3.29 -11.09
N LEU A 78 -1.31 4.58 -11.37
CA LEU A 78 -1.66 5.59 -10.36
C LEU A 78 -3.05 5.34 -9.78
N VAL A 79 -4.05 5.06 -10.63
CA VAL A 79 -5.41 4.74 -10.20
C VAL A 79 -5.43 3.48 -9.36
N LEU A 80 -4.76 2.42 -9.80
CA LEU A 80 -4.66 1.17 -9.05
C LEU A 80 -3.98 1.38 -7.70
N GLY A 81 -2.87 2.12 -7.67
CA GLY A 81 -2.18 2.43 -6.42
C GLY A 81 -2.98 3.33 -5.49
N ALA A 82 -3.78 4.26 -6.03
CA ALA A 82 -4.72 5.07 -5.23
C ALA A 82 -5.86 4.22 -4.66
N VAL A 83 -6.42 3.29 -5.44
CA VAL A 83 -7.43 2.33 -4.97
C VAL A 83 -6.86 1.44 -3.87
N MET A 84 -5.64 0.93 -4.05
CA MET A 84 -4.96 0.12 -3.05
C MET A 84 -4.62 0.91 -1.78
N MET A 85 -4.22 2.17 -1.92
CA MET A 85 -4.01 3.08 -0.80
C MET A 85 -5.32 3.33 -0.04
N LEU A 86 -6.45 3.52 -0.74
CA LEU A 86 -7.76 3.67 -0.12
C LEU A 86 -8.19 2.40 0.63
N LEU A 87 -8.03 1.23 0.00
CA LEU A 87 -8.26 -0.07 0.64
C LEU A 87 -7.37 -0.26 1.88
N ALA A 88 -6.10 0.12 1.80
CA ALA A 88 -5.17 0.06 2.91
C ALA A 88 -5.61 0.94 4.08
N ALA A 89 -6.02 2.18 3.79
CA ALA A 89 -6.53 3.11 4.79
C ALA A 89 -7.83 2.62 5.42
N LEU A 90 -8.76 2.08 4.63
CA LEU A 90 -10.00 1.47 5.12
C LEU A 90 -9.71 0.28 6.04
N LEU A 91 -8.80 -0.61 5.64
CA LEU A 91 -8.42 -1.77 6.44
C LEU A 91 -7.78 -1.35 7.77
N ALA A 92 -6.87 -0.37 7.72
CA ALA A 92 -6.26 0.21 8.91
C ALA A 92 -7.31 0.81 9.85
N GLY A 93 -8.27 1.57 9.30
CA GLY A 93 -9.38 2.16 10.06
C GLY A 93 -10.25 1.10 10.73
N ILE A 94 -10.60 0.02 10.02
CA ILE A 94 -11.36 -1.10 10.59
C ILE A 94 -10.59 -1.73 11.75
N VAL A 95 -9.30 -2.03 11.57
CA VAL A 95 -8.47 -2.65 12.61
C VAL A 95 -8.34 -1.75 13.84
N ILE A 96 -8.13 -0.44 13.64
CA ILE A 96 -8.03 0.54 14.73
C ILE A 96 -9.36 0.64 15.49
N SER A 97 -10.50 0.73 14.79
CA SER A 97 -11.82 0.77 15.41
C SER A 97 -12.13 -0.50 16.19
N LEU A 98 -11.75 -1.67 15.66
CA LEU A 98 -11.96 -2.96 16.30
C LEU A 98 -11.09 -3.12 17.55
N LEU A 99 -9.83 -2.65 17.51
CA LEU A 99 -8.97 -2.56 18.69
C LEU A 99 -9.51 -1.58 19.73
N GLY A 100 -10.02 -0.42 19.29
CA GLY A 100 -10.66 0.56 20.16
C GLY A 100 -11.89 -0.01 20.89
N TRP A 101 -12.69 -0.80 20.18
CA TRP A 101 -13.84 -1.51 20.76
C TRP A 101 -13.41 -2.61 21.74
N LEU A 102 -12.47 -3.48 21.35
CA LEU A 102 -11.95 -4.56 22.20
C LEU A 102 -11.28 -4.06 23.48
N LEU A 103 -10.63 -2.91 23.44
CA LEU A 103 -9.96 -2.30 24.59
C LEU A 103 -10.89 -1.39 25.42
N GLY A 104 -12.20 -1.35 25.09
CA GLY A 104 -13.20 -0.58 25.83
C GLY A 104 -13.07 0.95 25.67
N ALA A 105 -12.37 1.42 24.64
CA ALA A 105 -12.10 2.84 24.40
C ALA A 105 -13.13 3.53 23.48
N VAL A 106 -14.05 2.78 22.88
CA VAL A 106 -15.16 3.29 22.06
C VAL A 106 -16.46 2.95 22.78
N GLN A 107 -16.99 3.89 23.59
CA GLN A 107 -18.40 3.86 23.97
C GLN A 107 -19.25 4.44 22.83
N PRO A 108 -20.49 3.95 22.62
CA PRO A 108 -21.37 4.38 21.53
C PRO A 108 -21.64 5.89 21.53
#